data_AF-A0A1F7NXN6-F1
#
_entry.id   AF-A0A1F7NXN6-F1
#
_cell.length_a   1.000
_cell.length_b   1.000
_cell.length_c   1.000
_cell.angle_alpha   90.00
_cell.angle_beta   90.00
_cell.angle_gamma   90.00
#
_symmetry.space_group_name_H-M   'P 1'
#
loop_
_entity.id
_entity.type
_entity.pdbx_description
1 polymer ?
#
loop_
_entity_poly.entity_id
_entity_poly.type
_entity_poly.pdbx_seq_one_letter_code
_entity_poly.pdbx_strand_id
1 'polypeptide(L)'
;MTRLEPDDPRYPVLLASVPARPALHVRGSLTEEDALAVAIVGARRATPYGLEVAERLAAELAARGVTIVSGLARGIDTAAHRGALAAGGRTFAVLGSGIDVVYPGENRALARAVERQGALLSQFAPGAPGLPGHFPARNRTIAGLALGVVVVEAAERSGALLTAGFAGDLGREVFAVPGRITSPTSAGAHRLIQDGAKLVTCWQDVVQELPEPWRRALRAPREHGEARRPDADSDEGRMLAVLQLDEAQHIEALITRAGLEPGHAAATLVALEIGGFAKQLAGQRWVLTTPRARRG
;
A
#
# COMPACT_ATOMS: atom_id res chain seq x y z
N MET A 1 9.89 -12.67 -19.88
CA MET A 1 10.90 -11.85 -19.19
C MET A 1 11.60 -11.02 -20.25
N THR A 2 11.70 -9.72 -20.04
CA THR A 2 12.29 -8.78 -21.00
C THR A 2 13.42 -8.03 -20.30
N ARG A 3 14.53 -7.76 -20.99
CA ARG A 3 15.57 -6.85 -20.50
C ARG A 3 15.44 -5.54 -21.27
N LEU A 4 15.36 -4.43 -20.55
CA LEU A 4 15.28 -3.09 -21.09
C LEU A 4 16.59 -2.37 -20.78
N GLU A 5 17.27 -1.91 -21.82
CA GLU A 5 18.39 -1.00 -21.68
C GLU A 5 17.86 0.44 -21.49
N PRO A 6 18.65 1.36 -20.91
CA PRO A 6 18.14 2.69 -20.58
C PRO A 6 17.76 3.60 -21.75
N ASP A 7 18.06 3.19 -22.98
CA ASP A 7 17.68 3.82 -24.25
C ASP A 7 16.46 3.15 -24.92
N ASP A 8 15.95 2.05 -24.36
CA ASP A 8 14.73 1.39 -24.85
C ASP A 8 13.52 2.33 -24.66
N PRO A 9 12.68 2.55 -25.70
CA PRO A 9 11.49 3.40 -25.59
C PRO A 9 10.49 2.96 -24.50
N ARG A 10 10.52 1.70 -24.08
CA ARG A 10 9.67 1.14 -23.03
C ARG A 10 10.26 1.32 -21.62
N TYR A 11 11.47 1.87 -21.51
CA TYR A 11 12.13 2.10 -20.24
C TYR A 11 11.35 3.18 -19.45
N PRO A 12 11.08 2.98 -18.14
CA PRO A 12 10.29 3.93 -17.36
C PRO A 12 10.88 5.34 -17.38
N VAL A 13 10.10 6.32 -17.86
CA VAL A 13 10.56 7.70 -18.10
C VAL A 13 11.14 8.37 -16.85
N LEU A 14 10.56 8.13 -15.68
CA LEU A 14 11.07 8.67 -14.42
C LEU A 14 12.45 8.09 -14.06
N LEU A 15 12.64 6.79 -14.27
CA LEU A 15 13.92 6.13 -14.02
C LEU A 15 14.97 6.53 -15.06
N ALA A 16 14.56 6.85 -16.29
CA ALA A 16 15.45 7.34 -17.34
C ALA A 16 16.13 8.69 -16.96
N SER A 17 15.46 9.48 -16.11
CA SER A 17 16.00 10.74 -15.58
C SER A 17 16.99 10.58 -14.42
N VAL A 18 17.16 9.35 -13.90
CA VAL A 18 18.03 9.07 -12.75
C VAL A 18 19.49 8.92 -13.21
N PRO A 19 20.47 9.56 -12.54
CA PRO A 19 21.88 9.33 -12.83
C PRO A 19 22.26 7.86 -12.67
N ALA A 20 23.18 7.33 -13.46
CA ALA A 20 23.60 5.92 -13.41
C ALA A 20 22.41 4.92 -13.46
N ARG A 21 21.38 5.24 -14.25
CA ARG A 21 20.21 4.38 -14.49
C ARG A 21 20.62 2.96 -14.92
N PRO A 22 20.13 1.91 -14.24
CA PRO A 22 20.53 0.54 -14.55
C PRO A 22 19.74 -0.05 -15.72
N ALA A 23 20.28 -1.06 -16.40
CA ALA A 23 19.45 -1.96 -17.20
C ALA A 23 18.40 -2.65 -16.30
N LEU A 24 17.23 -2.96 -16.85
CA LEU A 24 16.09 -3.46 -16.08
C LEU A 24 15.55 -4.77 -16.65
N HIS A 25 15.55 -5.83 -15.84
CA HIS A 25 14.81 -7.04 -16.08
C HIS A 25 13.35 -6.87 -15.64
N VAL A 26 12.42 -7.22 -16.53
CA VAL A 26 10.97 -7.01 -16.35
C VAL A 26 10.23 -8.34 -16.54
N ARG A 27 9.29 -8.60 -15.63
CA ARG A 27 8.25 -9.62 -15.78
C ARG A 27 6.89 -9.00 -15.48
N GLY A 28 5.89 -9.26 -16.31
CA GLY A 28 4.61 -8.54 -16.30
C GLY A 28 4.56 -7.50 -17.41
N SER A 29 3.86 -6.39 -17.18
CA SER A 29 3.62 -5.34 -18.18
C SER A 29 4.00 -3.96 -17.65
N LEU A 30 4.61 -3.15 -18.51
CA LEU A 30 4.81 -1.71 -18.31
C LEU A 30 3.93 -0.95 -19.30
N THR A 31 3.38 0.16 -18.86
CA THR A 31 2.51 1.05 -19.63
C THR A 31 2.94 2.50 -19.40
N GLU A 32 2.60 3.41 -20.31
CA GLU A 32 2.92 4.84 -20.16
C GLU A 32 2.25 5.46 -18.92
N GLU A 33 1.08 4.94 -18.53
CA GLU A 33 0.34 5.36 -17.33
C GLU A 33 1.14 5.12 -16.04
N ASP A 34 2.09 4.18 -16.05
CA ASP A 34 2.93 3.88 -14.89
C ASP A 34 3.92 4.98 -14.53
N ALA A 35 4.02 6.04 -15.35
CA ALA A 35 4.72 7.24 -14.97
C ALA A 35 4.00 8.02 -13.84
N LEU A 36 2.69 7.82 -13.66
CA LEU A 36 1.97 8.23 -12.45
C LEU A 36 2.19 7.19 -11.35
N ALA A 37 3.35 7.26 -10.70
CA ALA A 37 3.75 6.29 -9.69
C ALA A 37 4.12 6.93 -8.35
N VAL A 38 3.73 6.25 -7.26
CA VAL A 38 4.12 6.61 -5.88
C VAL A 38 4.72 5.39 -5.22
N ALA A 39 5.87 5.56 -4.56
CA ALA A 39 6.46 4.49 -3.78
C ALA A 39 5.89 4.49 -2.36
N ILE A 40 5.58 3.31 -1.82
CA ILE A 40 5.18 3.14 -0.42
C ILE A 40 6.15 2.15 0.22
N VAL A 41 6.89 2.62 1.22
CA VAL A 41 7.97 1.86 1.88
C VAL A 41 7.90 2.01 3.40
N GLY A 42 8.52 1.09 4.11
CA GLY A 42 8.63 1.21 5.56
C GLY A 42 9.18 -0.02 6.28
N ALA A 43 8.78 -0.16 7.53
CA ALA A 43 9.30 -1.16 8.45
C ALA A 43 8.98 -2.59 8.00
N ARG A 44 10.00 -3.46 8.05
CA ARG A 44 9.82 -4.91 7.82
C ARG A 44 9.03 -5.59 8.95
N ARG A 45 9.14 -5.05 10.17
CA ARG A 45 8.38 -5.41 11.36
C ARG A 45 7.43 -4.25 11.68
N ALA A 46 6.42 -4.08 10.84
CA ALA A 46 5.43 -3.02 10.99
C ALA A 46 4.41 -3.36 12.08
N THR A 47 3.84 -2.33 12.69
CA THR A 47 2.72 -2.47 13.61
C THR A 47 1.42 -2.79 12.84
N PRO A 48 0.37 -3.31 13.51
CA PRO A 48 -0.94 -3.47 12.88
C PRO A 48 -1.46 -2.16 12.25
N TYR A 49 -1.25 -1.03 12.93
CA TYR A 49 -1.55 0.30 12.42
C TYR A 49 -0.79 0.60 11.13
N GLY A 50 0.54 0.39 11.12
CA GLY A 50 1.36 0.63 9.93
C GLY A 50 0.94 -0.21 8.73
N LEU A 51 0.61 -1.49 8.96
CA LEU A 51 0.09 -2.38 7.91
C LEU A 51 -1.24 -1.88 7.35
N GLU A 52 -2.18 -1.50 8.21
CA GLU A 52 -3.48 -0.98 7.81
C GLU A 52 -3.36 0.32 7.00
N VAL A 53 -2.55 1.27 7.48
CA VAL A 53 -2.35 2.55 6.79
C VAL A 53 -1.67 2.36 5.43
N ALA A 54 -0.65 1.50 5.35
CA ALA A 54 0.02 1.20 4.09
C ALA A 54 -0.93 0.56 3.06
N GLU A 55 -1.74 -0.40 3.51
CA GLU A 55 -2.72 -1.06 2.67
C GLU A 55 -3.81 -0.08 2.20
N ARG A 56 -4.32 0.77 3.11
CA ARG A 56 -5.33 1.79 2.80
C ARG A 56 -4.82 2.81 1.80
N LEU A 57 -3.68 3.44 2.06
CA LEU A 57 -3.09 4.45 1.17
C LEU A 57 -2.82 3.86 -0.21
N ALA A 58 -2.25 2.66 -0.27
CA ALA A 58 -1.98 1.99 -1.54
C ALA A 58 -3.27 1.69 -2.32
N ALA A 59 -4.31 1.20 -1.64
CA ALA A 59 -5.60 0.93 -2.28
C ALA A 59 -6.26 2.21 -2.81
N GLU A 60 -6.25 3.30 -2.03
CA GLU A 60 -6.86 4.56 -2.42
C GLU A 60 -6.14 5.23 -3.59
N LEU A 61 -4.81 5.24 -3.57
CA LEU A 61 -3.99 5.75 -4.67
C LEU A 61 -4.15 4.88 -5.93
N ALA A 62 -4.07 3.56 -5.79
CA ALA A 62 -4.19 2.63 -6.92
C ALA A 62 -5.57 2.66 -7.58
N ALA A 63 -6.64 2.81 -6.80
CA ALA A 63 -8.00 2.98 -7.33
C ALA A 63 -8.13 4.20 -8.26
N ARG A 64 -7.25 5.19 -8.10
CA ARG A 64 -7.21 6.44 -8.88
C ARG A 64 -6.16 6.41 -10.00
N GLY A 65 -5.66 5.23 -10.33
CA GLY A 65 -4.71 5.04 -11.43
C GLY A 65 -3.24 5.31 -11.07
N VAL A 66 -2.90 5.50 -9.79
CA VAL A 66 -1.51 5.64 -9.36
C VAL A 66 -0.87 4.25 -9.24
N THR A 67 0.21 4.01 -9.96
CA THR A 67 0.98 2.76 -9.83
C THR A 67 1.77 2.76 -8.53
N ILE A 68 1.55 1.73 -7.70
CA ILE A 68 2.24 1.60 -6.41
C ILE A 68 3.57 0.89 -6.59
N VAL A 69 4.68 1.55 -6.24
CA VAL A 69 6.02 0.97 -6.31
C VAL A 69 6.48 0.56 -4.90
N SER A 70 6.98 -0.66 -4.74
CA SER A 70 7.57 -1.09 -3.47
C SER A 70 8.57 -2.22 -3.65
N GLY A 71 9.18 -2.66 -2.56
CA GLY A 71 10.31 -3.59 -2.57
C GLY A 71 9.96 -5.05 -2.32
N LEU A 72 8.68 -5.41 -2.22
CA LEU A 72 8.24 -6.77 -1.86
C LEU A 72 8.85 -7.30 -0.54
N ALA A 73 9.38 -6.43 0.33
CA ALA A 73 9.85 -6.85 1.65
C ALA A 73 8.67 -7.24 2.55
N ARG A 74 8.95 -7.85 3.71
CA ARG A 74 7.93 -8.03 4.76
C ARG A 74 7.39 -6.67 5.22
N GLY A 75 6.24 -6.67 5.88
CA GLY A 75 5.70 -5.49 6.53
C GLY A 75 5.04 -4.53 5.55
N ILE A 76 5.47 -3.26 5.58
CA ILE A 76 4.85 -2.17 4.80
C ILE A 76 4.83 -2.47 3.30
N ASP A 77 5.93 -2.96 2.72
CA ASP A 77 5.99 -3.26 1.28
C ASP A 77 4.93 -4.32 0.87
N THR A 78 4.81 -5.42 1.64
CA THR A 78 3.77 -6.43 1.44
C THR A 78 2.37 -5.81 1.51
N ALA A 79 2.10 -4.97 2.51
CA ALA A 79 0.80 -4.33 2.70
C ALA A 79 0.45 -3.37 1.56
N ALA A 80 1.42 -2.58 1.08
CA ALA A 80 1.26 -1.68 -0.05
C ALA A 80 0.87 -2.44 -1.33
N HIS A 81 1.58 -3.51 -1.66
CA HIS A 81 1.22 -4.34 -2.81
C HIS A 81 -0.18 -4.94 -2.66
N ARG A 82 -0.54 -5.48 -1.48
CA ARG A 82 -1.88 -6.03 -1.24
C ARG A 82 -2.97 -4.99 -1.44
N GLY A 83 -2.79 -3.78 -0.91
CA GLY A 83 -3.73 -2.68 -1.06
C GLY A 83 -3.96 -2.31 -2.51
N ALA A 84 -2.87 -2.17 -3.28
CA ALA A 84 -2.92 -1.85 -4.70
C ALA A 84 -3.68 -2.91 -5.52
N LEU A 85 -3.34 -4.19 -5.31
CA LEU A 85 -3.98 -5.33 -6.00
C LEU A 85 -5.47 -5.45 -5.62
N ALA A 86 -5.81 -5.25 -4.34
CA ALA A 86 -7.20 -5.29 -3.86
C ALA A 86 -8.08 -4.20 -4.47
N ALA A 87 -7.50 -3.06 -4.84
CA ALA A 87 -8.18 -1.99 -5.57
C ALA A 87 -8.26 -2.23 -7.09
N GLY A 88 -7.81 -3.39 -7.59
CA GLY A 88 -7.71 -3.69 -9.01
C GLY A 88 -6.72 -2.79 -9.75
N GLY A 89 -5.82 -2.12 -9.02
CA GLY A 89 -4.85 -1.20 -9.57
C GLY A 89 -3.51 -1.87 -9.90
N ARG A 90 -2.56 -1.06 -10.36
CA ARG A 90 -1.24 -1.52 -10.80
C ARG A 90 -0.22 -1.38 -9.68
N THR A 91 0.74 -2.30 -9.63
CA THR A 91 1.84 -2.22 -8.67
C THR A 91 3.13 -2.85 -9.21
N PHE A 92 4.27 -2.26 -8.84
CA PHE A 92 5.61 -2.71 -9.22
C PHE A 92 6.41 -3.15 -8.02
N ALA A 93 6.90 -4.39 -8.06
CA ALA A 93 7.82 -4.92 -7.05
C ALA A 93 9.27 -4.88 -7.57
N VAL A 94 10.10 -4.04 -6.95
CA VAL A 94 11.52 -3.91 -7.28
C VAL A 94 12.34 -4.86 -6.39
N LEU A 95 12.95 -5.87 -7.00
CA LEU A 95 13.65 -6.94 -6.29
C LEU A 95 15.10 -6.57 -6.00
N GLY A 96 15.58 -6.98 -4.81
CA GLY A 96 17.00 -6.90 -4.40
C GLY A 96 17.82 -8.11 -4.86
N SER A 97 17.28 -8.87 -5.80
CA SER A 97 17.76 -10.17 -6.28
C SER A 97 17.44 -10.28 -7.78
N GLY A 98 17.92 -11.32 -8.45
CA GLY A 98 17.54 -11.63 -9.82
C GLY A 98 16.01 -11.72 -9.98
N ILE A 99 15.51 -11.41 -11.17
CA ILE A 99 14.07 -11.30 -11.47
C ILE A 99 13.28 -12.62 -11.26
N ASP A 100 13.98 -13.74 -11.20
CA ASP A 100 13.52 -15.10 -10.99
C ASP A 100 13.70 -15.59 -9.54
N VAL A 101 14.34 -14.79 -8.68
CA VAL A 101 14.63 -15.11 -7.27
C VAL A 101 13.77 -14.25 -6.35
N VAL A 102 12.62 -14.76 -5.90
CA VAL A 102 11.75 -14.03 -4.96
C VAL A 102 12.27 -14.15 -3.53
N TYR A 103 12.54 -13.00 -2.91
CA TYR A 103 12.92 -12.88 -1.51
C TYR A 103 12.13 -11.75 -0.83
N PRO A 104 11.49 -11.99 0.34
CA PRO A 104 11.43 -13.25 1.08
C PRO A 104 10.55 -14.31 0.38
N GLY A 105 10.85 -15.60 0.59
CA GLY A 105 10.16 -16.70 -0.09
C GLY A 105 8.65 -16.79 0.20
N GLU A 106 8.20 -16.29 1.35
CA GLU A 106 6.78 -16.21 1.72
C GLU A 106 5.96 -15.28 0.80
N ASN A 107 6.61 -14.30 0.17
CA ASN A 107 5.94 -13.37 -0.76
C ASN A 107 5.85 -13.93 -2.20
N ARG A 108 6.18 -15.20 -2.46
CA ARG A 108 6.07 -15.81 -3.81
C ARG A 108 4.67 -15.72 -4.41
N ALA A 109 3.63 -15.94 -3.62
CA ALA A 109 2.25 -15.82 -4.11
C ALA A 109 1.91 -14.37 -4.47
N LEU A 110 2.34 -13.42 -3.62
CA LEU A 110 2.17 -12.00 -3.86
C LEU A 110 2.93 -11.54 -5.11
N ALA A 111 4.17 -11.98 -5.30
CA ALA A 111 4.98 -11.67 -6.49
C ALA A 111 4.26 -12.09 -7.78
N ARG A 112 3.64 -13.27 -7.79
CA ARG A 112 2.84 -13.73 -8.94
C ARG A 112 1.59 -12.87 -9.16
N ALA A 113 0.97 -12.36 -8.11
CA ALA A 113 -0.16 -11.44 -8.25
C ALA A 113 0.28 -10.08 -8.81
N VAL A 114 1.40 -9.54 -8.30
CA VAL A 114 2.04 -8.33 -8.83
C VAL A 114 2.40 -8.48 -10.30
N GLU A 115 3.00 -9.60 -10.71
CA GLU A 115 3.34 -9.87 -12.12
C GLU A 115 2.10 -9.84 -13.04
N ARG A 116 0.93 -10.26 -12.55
CA ARG A 116 -0.31 -10.28 -13.35
C ARG A 116 -0.96 -8.90 -13.52
N GLN A 117 -0.86 -8.01 -12.52
CA GLN A 117 -1.54 -6.71 -12.52
C GLN A 117 -0.59 -5.52 -12.73
N GLY A 118 0.72 -5.75 -12.72
CA GLY A 118 1.76 -4.75 -12.96
C GLY A 118 3.04 -5.44 -13.41
N ALA A 119 4.12 -5.30 -12.64
CA ALA A 119 5.41 -5.88 -12.99
C ALA A 119 6.31 -6.21 -11.79
N LEU A 120 7.12 -7.26 -11.94
CA LEU A 120 8.34 -7.45 -11.17
C LEU A 120 9.48 -6.79 -11.94
N LEU A 121 10.37 -6.11 -11.22
CA LEU A 121 11.50 -5.36 -11.77
C LEU A 121 12.79 -5.72 -11.02
N SER A 122 13.89 -5.88 -11.74
CA SER A 122 15.21 -6.09 -11.12
C SER A 122 16.34 -5.56 -11.99
N GLN A 123 17.32 -4.93 -11.37
CA GLN A 123 18.58 -4.52 -12.01
C GLN A 123 19.67 -5.60 -11.94
N PHE A 124 19.40 -6.72 -11.27
CA PHE A 124 20.37 -7.78 -11.06
C PHE A 124 20.16 -8.90 -12.07
N ALA A 125 21.26 -9.55 -12.46
CA ALA A 125 21.22 -10.67 -13.40
C ALA A 125 20.30 -11.79 -12.89
N PRO A 126 19.64 -12.55 -13.80
CA PRO A 126 18.88 -13.74 -13.43
C PRO A 126 19.72 -14.71 -12.59
N GLY A 127 19.10 -15.32 -11.58
CA GLY A 127 19.75 -16.19 -10.60
C GLY A 127 20.49 -15.46 -9.46
N ALA A 128 20.68 -14.14 -9.52
CA ALA A 128 21.40 -13.42 -8.47
C ALA A 128 20.65 -13.51 -7.12
N PRO A 129 21.32 -13.86 -6.01
CA PRO A 129 20.69 -13.93 -4.70
C PRO A 129 20.40 -12.53 -4.13
N GLY A 130 19.51 -12.47 -3.14
CA GLY A 130 19.24 -11.24 -2.39
C GLY A 130 20.34 -10.92 -1.38
N LEU A 131 21.35 -10.14 -1.77
CA LEU A 131 22.49 -9.78 -0.92
C LEU A 131 22.27 -8.45 -0.18
N PRO A 132 22.82 -8.27 1.04
CA PRO A 132 22.73 -7.01 1.78
C PRO A 132 23.10 -5.76 0.97
N GLY A 133 24.16 -5.83 0.16
CA GLY A 133 24.60 -4.73 -0.70
C GLY A 133 23.67 -4.40 -1.89
N HIS A 134 22.76 -5.30 -2.25
CA HIS A 134 21.81 -5.07 -3.34
C HIS A 134 20.64 -4.16 -2.92
N PHE A 135 20.24 -4.20 -1.65
CA PHE A 135 19.05 -3.49 -1.20
C PHE A 135 19.16 -1.95 -1.31
N PRO A 136 20.30 -1.30 -1.02
CA PRO A 136 20.46 0.13 -1.27
C PRO A 136 20.32 0.50 -2.76
N ALA A 137 20.95 -0.26 -3.67
CA ALA A 137 20.84 -0.03 -5.11
C ALA A 137 19.40 -0.21 -5.60
N ARG A 138 18.72 -1.27 -5.12
CA ARG A 138 17.30 -1.50 -5.35
C ARG A 138 16.46 -0.31 -4.86
N ASN A 139 16.72 0.22 -3.68
CA ASN A 139 15.95 1.33 -3.10
C ASN A 139 16.06 2.61 -3.93
N ARG A 140 17.24 2.87 -4.53
CA ARG A 140 17.40 3.96 -5.51
C ARG A 140 16.49 3.75 -6.73
N THR A 141 16.37 2.52 -7.22
CA THR A 141 15.44 2.20 -8.32
C THR A 141 13.98 2.39 -7.91
N ILE A 142 13.59 2.05 -6.68
CA ILE A 142 12.24 2.35 -6.15
C ILE A 142 11.97 3.86 -6.20
N ALA A 143 12.87 4.68 -5.64
CA ALA A 143 12.73 6.13 -5.64
C ALA A 143 12.71 6.70 -7.07
N GLY A 144 13.55 6.15 -7.96
CA GLY A 144 13.65 6.56 -9.35
C GLY A 144 12.41 6.28 -10.21
N LEU A 145 11.63 5.26 -9.84
CA LEU A 145 10.39 4.90 -10.54
C LEU A 145 9.18 5.74 -10.10
N ALA A 146 9.29 6.55 -9.06
CA ALA A 146 8.16 7.24 -8.45
C ALA A 146 8.31 8.77 -8.51
N LEU A 147 7.16 9.46 -8.51
CA LEU A 147 7.06 10.92 -8.36
C LEU A 147 7.31 11.35 -6.91
N GLY A 148 7.05 10.46 -5.95
CA GLY A 148 7.34 10.65 -4.55
C GLY A 148 7.31 9.35 -3.75
N VAL A 149 7.84 9.41 -2.53
CA VAL A 149 8.01 8.25 -1.63
C VAL A 149 7.30 8.49 -0.32
N VAL A 150 6.35 7.62 0.02
CA VAL A 150 5.64 7.59 1.29
C VAL A 150 6.31 6.60 2.25
N VAL A 151 6.80 7.12 3.37
CA VAL A 151 7.32 6.33 4.49
C VAL A 151 6.24 6.15 5.55
N VAL A 152 5.70 4.94 5.69
CA VAL A 152 4.57 4.67 6.61
C VAL A 152 5.03 4.45 8.05
N GLU A 153 6.05 3.61 8.23
CA GLU A 153 6.72 3.41 9.51
C GLU A 153 8.21 3.19 9.27
N ALA A 154 9.06 3.82 10.09
CA ALA A 154 10.49 3.66 10.06
C ALA A 154 11.08 3.94 11.44
N ALA A 155 11.87 3.00 11.97
CA ALA A 155 12.81 3.30 13.04
C ALA A 155 13.97 4.15 12.50
N GLU A 156 14.73 4.81 13.38
CA GLU A 156 15.84 5.72 13.02
C GLU A 156 16.90 5.10 12.09
N ARG A 157 17.10 3.77 12.17
CA ARG A 157 18.05 3.03 11.33
C ARG A 157 17.36 2.15 10.28
N SER A 158 16.18 2.55 9.82
CA SER A 158 15.41 1.80 8.82
C SER A 158 15.95 2.02 7.41
N GLY A 159 16.05 0.94 6.62
CA GLY A 159 16.40 1.03 5.21
C GLY A 159 15.39 1.80 4.36
N ALA A 160 14.16 2.01 4.85
CA ALA A 160 13.16 2.87 4.19
C ALA A 160 13.60 4.35 4.16
N LEU A 161 14.38 4.78 5.16
CA LEU A 161 14.92 6.16 5.20
C LEU A 161 15.96 6.38 4.10
N LEU A 162 16.68 5.33 3.67
CA LEU A 162 17.57 5.42 2.50
C LEU A 162 16.78 5.67 1.22
N THR A 163 15.62 5.03 1.05
CA THR A 163 14.74 5.29 -0.10
C THR A 163 14.24 6.73 -0.10
N ALA A 164 13.86 7.27 1.07
CA ALA A 164 13.45 8.66 1.21
C ALA A 164 14.61 9.63 0.91
N GLY A 165 15.83 9.32 1.36
CA GLY A 165 17.03 10.08 1.01
C GLY A 165 17.27 10.13 -0.50
N PHE A 166 17.24 8.97 -1.17
CA PHE A 166 17.35 8.93 -2.64
C PHE A 166 16.24 9.70 -3.35
N ALA A 167 15.01 9.72 -2.80
CA ALA A 167 13.93 10.52 -3.35
C ALA A 167 14.24 12.03 -3.26
N GLY A 168 14.72 12.49 -2.10
CA GLY A 168 15.18 13.87 -1.92
C GLY A 168 16.32 14.25 -2.89
N ASP A 169 17.33 13.38 -3.03
CA ASP A 169 18.44 13.59 -3.97
C ASP A 169 17.99 13.71 -5.44
N LEU A 170 16.87 13.06 -5.78
CA LEU A 170 16.27 13.08 -7.12
C LEU A 170 15.24 14.21 -7.30
N GLY A 171 15.05 15.07 -6.30
CA GLY A 171 14.02 16.11 -6.32
C GLY A 171 12.61 15.54 -6.39
N ARG A 172 12.38 14.38 -5.77
CA ARG A 172 11.05 13.75 -5.62
C ARG A 172 10.46 14.12 -4.27
N GLU A 173 9.14 14.15 -4.22
CA GLU A 173 8.44 14.43 -2.97
C GLU A 173 8.68 13.33 -1.94
N VAL A 174 8.95 13.73 -0.70
CA VAL A 174 9.09 12.81 0.43
C VAL A 174 7.91 13.04 1.37
N PHE A 175 7.20 11.95 1.64
CA PHE A 175 6.04 11.93 2.51
C PHE A 175 6.28 11.01 3.70
N ALA A 176 5.68 11.34 4.83
CA ALA A 176 5.77 10.51 6.02
C ALA A 176 4.44 10.47 6.78
N VAL A 177 4.05 9.26 7.19
CA VAL A 177 2.84 9.04 8.00
C VAL A 177 3.19 9.30 9.46
N PRO A 178 2.40 10.10 10.19
CA PRO A 178 2.62 10.29 11.61
C PRO A 178 2.22 9.03 12.39
N GLY A 179 3.00 8.71 13.41
CA GLY A 179 2.67 7.67 14.39
C GLY A 179 2.78 8.17 15.83
N ARG A 180 2.58 7.28 16.79
CA ARG A 180 2.70 7.59 18.22
C ARG A 180 4.15 7.96 18.56
N ILE A 181 4.37 9.07 19.26
CA ILE A 181 5.72 9.50 19.68
C ILE A 181 6.42 8.50 20.61
N THR A 182 5.65 7.63 21.27
CA THR A 182 6.15 6.53 22.11
C THR A 182 6.50 5.27 21.30
N SER A 183 6.19 5.24 20.00
CA SER A 183 6.50 4.10 19.15
C SER A 183 7.89 4.25 18.52
N PRO A 184 8.82 3.31 18.76
CA PRO A 184 10.15 3.38 18.16
C PRO A 184 10.12 3.23 16.63
N THR A 185 9.07 2.63 16.06
CA THR A 185 8.88 2.51 14.61
C THR A 185 8.36 3.79 13.96
N SER A 186 8.05 4.84 14.74
CA SER A 186 7.61 6.14 14.22
C SER A 186 8.73 7.19 14.21
N ALA A 187 9.82 6.98 14.95
CA ALA A 187 10.90 7.95 15.12
C ALA A 187 11.52 8.44 13.79
N GLY A 188 11.76 7.54 12.86
CA GLY A 188 12.30 7.89 11.53
C GLY A 188 11.30 8.68 10.68
N ALA A 189 10.01 8.32 10.73
CA ALA A 189 8.96 9.07 10.04
C ALA A 189 8.79 10.48 10.64
N HIS A 190 8.83 10.61 11.97
CA HIS A 190 8.82 11.91 12.63
C HIS A 190 10.03 12.75 12.27
N ARG A 191 11.23 12.16 12.18
CA ARG A 191 12.43 12.86 11.75
C ARG A 191 12.30 13.38 10.32
N LEU A 192 11.78 12.56 9.40
CA LEU A 192 11.50 13.01 8.02
C LEU A 192 10.55 14.22 8.01
N ILE A 193 9.48 14.20 8.80
CA ILE A 193 8.54 15.34 8.91
C ILE A 193 9.25 16.58 9.44
N GLN A 194 10.09 16.44 10.47
CA GLN A 194 10.90 17.54 11.01
C GLN A 194 11.90 18.10 9.99
N ASP A 195 12.41 17.25 9.10
CA ASP A 195 13.33 17.61 8.02
C ASP A 195 12.61 18.15 6.77
N GLY A 196 11.29 18.32 6.81
CA GLY A 196 10.51 18.96 5.76
C GLY A 196 9.71 18.01 4.87
N ALA A 197 9.71 16.70 5.14
CA ALA A 197 8.80 15.77 4.46
C ALA A 197 7.34 16.13 4.75
N LYS A 198 6.48 16.03 3.74
CA LYS A 198 5.04 16.27 3.88
C LYS A 198 4.43 15.23 4.81
N LEU A 199 3.75 15.69 5.86
CA LEU A 199 2.94 14.83 6.72
C LEU A 199 1.72 14.32 5.94
N VAL A 200 1.49 13.01 5.97
CA VAL A 200 0.39 12.34 5.26
C VAL A 200 -0.55 11.61 6.21
N THR A 201 -1.83 11.93 6.13
CA THR A 201 -2.94 11.28 6.84
C THR A 201 -3.90 10.56 5.90
N CYS A 202 -3.96 10.99 4.63
CA CYS A 202 -4.83 10.44 3.60
C CYS A 202 -4.16 10.50 2.21
N TRP A 203 -4.75 9.84 1.21
CA TRP A 203 -4.22 9.86 -0.16
C TRP A 203 -4.22 11.26 -0.78
N GLN A 204 -5.15 12.15 -0.37
CA GLN A 204 -5.22 13.54 -0.84
C GLN A 204 -3.93 14.30 -0.54
N ASP A 205 -3.37 14.11 0.67
CA ASP A 205 -2.12 14.76 1.08
C ASP A 205 -0.95 14.41 0.15
N VAL A 206 -0.96 13.20 -0.42
CA VAL A 206 0.05 12.77 -1.40
C VAL A 206 -0.19 13.40 -2.75
N VAL A 207 -1.41 13.30 -3.28
CA VAL A 207 -1.67 13.73 -4.66
C VAL A 207 -1.63 15.25 -4.82
N GLN A 208 -1.91 16.03 -3.77
CA GLN A 208 -1.88 17.48 -3.84
C GLN A 208 -0.48 18.03 -4.11
N GLU A 209 0.56 17.32 -3.67
CA GLU A 209 1.96 17.69 -3.91
C GLU A 209 2.50 17.19 -5.27
N LEU A 210 1.73 16.37 -6.00
CA LEU A 210 2.17 15.91 -7.31
C LEU A 210 2.12 17.05 -8.36
N PRO A 211 3.04 17.07 -9.34
CA PRO A 211 3.01 18.06 -10.41
C PRO A 211 1.68 18.08 -11.19
N GLU A 212 1.34 19.25 -11.72
CA GLU A 212 0.05 19.57 -12.35
C GLU A 212 -0.42 18.56 -13.43
N PRO A 213 0.43 18.06 -14.34
CA PRO A 213 -0.01 17.06 -15.33
C PRO A 213 -0.43 15.73 -14.70
N TRP A 214 0.24 15.32 -13.63
CA TRP A 214 0.00 14.06 -12.92
C TRP A 214 -1.27 14.12 -12.08
N ARG A 215 -1.58 15.28 -11.48
CA ARG A 215 -2.84 15.49 -10.76
C ARG A 215 -4.06 15.38 -11.67
N ARG A 216 -3.97 15.91 -12.89
CA ARG A 216 -5.04 15.79 -13.90
C ARG A 216 -5.23 14.38 -14.44
N ALA A 217 -4.17 13.56 -14.42
CA ALA A 217 -4.21 12.18 -14.88
C ALA A 217 -4.88 11.22 -13.87
N LEU A 218 -5.19 11.68 -12.65
CA LEU A 218 -5.91 10.89 -11.66
C LEU A 218 -7.28 10.49 -12.18
N ARG A 219 -7.61 9.21 -11.98
CA ARG A 219 -8.90 8.64 -12.36
C ARG A 219 -9.88 8.82 -11.22
N ALA A 220 -11.16 8.99 -11.58
CA ALA A 220 -12.22 8.69 -10.63
C ALA A 220 -12.04 7.22 -10.17
N PRO A 221 -12.17 6.92 -8.87
CA PRO A 221 -12.09 5.55 -8.39
C PRO A 221 -13.06 4.68 -9.19
N ARG A 222 -12.56 3.59 -9.78
CA ARG A 222 -13.46 2.56 -10.33
C ARG A 222 -14.33 2.07 -9.20
N GLU A 223 -15.64 2.21 -9.33
CA GLU A 223 -16.62 1.62 -8.44
C GLU A 223 -16.46 0.09 -8.51
N HIS A 224 -15.56 -0.46 -7.70
CA HIS A 224 -15.66 -1.85 -7.30
C HIS A 224 -16.95 -1.89 -6.50
N GLY A 225 -17.98 -2.49 -7.11
CA GLY A 225 -19.39 -2.38 -6.72
C GLY A 225 -19.53 -2.08 -5.25
N GLU A 226 -20.04 -0.89 -4.93
CA GLU A 226 -20.35 -0.53 -3.56
C GLU A 226 -21.03 -1.74 -2.93
N ALA A 227 -20.47 -2.26 -1.84
CA ALA A 227 -21.29 -3.08 -0.96
C ALA A 227 -22.40 -2.12 -0.54
N ARG A 228 -23.56 -2.22 -1.20
CA ARG A 228 -24.68 -1.32 -0.98
C ARG A 228 -24.92 -1.36 0.52
N ARG A 229 -24.77 -0.20 1.17
CA ARG A 229 -25.00 -0.12 2.61
C ARG A 229 -26.37 -0.72 2.85
N PRO A 230 -26.50 -1.70 3.75
CA PRO A 230 -27.78 -2.35 3.95
C PRO A 230 -28.83 -1.29 4.28
N ASP A 231 -30.05 -1.48 3.76
CA ASP A 231 -31.15 -0.57 4.02
C ASP A 231 -31.35 -0.48 5.54
N ALA A 232 -31.62 0.72 6.07
CA ALA A 232 -31.62 0.94 7.53
C ALA A 232 -32.63 0.06 8.30
N ASP A 233 -33.71 -0.33 7.60
CA ASP A 233 -34.77 -1.18 8.14
C ASP A 233 -34.50 -2.68 7.99
N SER A 234 -33.41 -3.07 7.32
CA SER A 234 -32.98 -4.47 7.23
C SER A 234 -32.30 -4.92 8.53
N ASP A 235 -32.24 -6.22 8.77
CA ASP A 235 -31.58 -6.76 9.95
C ASP A 235 -30.07 -6.46 9.95
N GLU A 236 -29.43 -6.43 8.79
CA GLU A 236 -28.06 -5.93 8.61
C GLU A 236 -27.95 -4.44 8.94
N GLY A 237 -28.91 -3.60 8.53
CA GLY A 237 -28.95 -2.17 8.86
C GLY A 237 -29.09 -1.93 10.37
N ARG A 238 -29.97 -2.69 11.04
CA ARG A 238 -30.17 -2.66 12.49
C ARG A 238 -28.93 -3.13 13.25
N MET A 239 -28.30 -4.21 12.81
CA MET A 239 -27.06 -4.71 13.40
C MET A 239 -25.91 -3.71 13.20
N LEU A 240 -25.82 -3.08 12.01
CA LEU A 240 -24.84 -2.04 11.72
C LEU A 240 -24.98 -0.83 12.66
N ALA A 241 -26.22 -0.46 13.01
CA ALA A 241 -26.51 0.69 13.88
C ALA A 241 -26.06 0.49 15.34
N VAL A 242 -25.92 -0.76 15.80
CA VAL A 242 -25.51 -1.07 17.18
C VAL A 242 -24.03 -1.39 17.35
N LEU A 243 -23.35 -1.67 16.23
CA LEU A 243 -21.90 -1.85 16.18
C LEU A 243 -21.18 -0.49 16.33
N GLN A 244 -20.08 -0.49 17.07
CA GLN A 244 -19.26 0.69 17.33
C GLN A 244 -17.91 0.59 16.63
N LEU A 245 -17.44 1.73 16.11
CA LEU A 245 -16.10 1.86 15.55
C LEU A 245 -15.06 1.77 16.66
N ASP A 246 -14.01 0.99 16.45
CA ASP A 246 -12.85 0.83 17.36
C ASP A 246 -13.15 0.28 18.76
N GLU A 247 -14.38 -0.18 19.02
CA GLU A 247 -14.77 -0.81 20.30
C GLU A 247 -15.29 -2.23 20.07
N ALA A 248 -14.56 -3.22 20.59
CA ALA A 248 -14.91 -4.63 20.45
C ALA A 248 -16.04 -5.02 21.40
N GLN A 249 -17.20 -5.38 20.85
CA GLN A 249 -18.42 -5.72 21.60
C GLN A 249 -18.70 -7.21 21.53
N HIS A 250 -19.10 -7.83 22.65
CA HIS A 250 -19.47 -9.24 22.68
C HIS A 250 -20.78 -9.49 21.91
N ILE A 251 -20.87 -10.62 21.21
CA ILE A 251 -22.04 -10.97 20.38
C ILE A 251 -23.37 -10.89 21.15
N GLU A 252 -23.40 -11.32 22.42
CA GLU A 252 -24.61 -11.26 23.25
C GLU A 252 -25.13 -9.83 23.43
N ALA A 253 -24.24 -8.87 23.67
CA ALA A 253 -24.64 -7.46 23.82
C ALA A 253 -25.18 -6.87 22.51
N LEU A 254 -24.64 -7.32 21.38
CA LEU A 254 -25.09 -6.91 20.04
C LEU A 254 -26.45 -7.51 19.71
N ILE A 255 -26.68 -8.79 20.03
CA ILE A 255 -27.98 -9.47 19.89
C ILE A 255 -29.06 -8.69 20.65
N THR A 256 -28.82 -8.39 21.92
CA THR A 256 -29.78 -7.64 22.75
C THR A 256 -30.06 -6.25 22.21
N ARG A 257 -29.02 -5.50 21.79
CA ARG A 257 -29.18 -4.14 21.27
C ARG A 257 -29.85 -4.09 19.90
N ALA A 258 -29.53 -5.03 19.01
CA ALA A 258 -30.12 -5.11 17.67
C ALA A 258 -31.58 -5.58 17.73
N GLY A 259 -31.96 -6.32 18.77
CA GLY A 259 -33.30 -6.90 18.91
C GLY A 259 -33.56 -8.00 17.87
N LEU A 260 -32.55 -8.81 17.59
CA LEU A 260 -32.61 -9.95 16.67
C LEU A 260 -32.52 -11.26 17.44
N GLU A 261 -33.10 -12.33 16.90
CA GLU A 261 -32.93 -13.68 17.46
C GLU A 261 -31.46 -14.14 17.34
N PRO A 262 -30.91 -14.88 18.32
CA PRO A 262 -29.47 -15.20 18.38
C PRO A 262 -28.91 -15.84 17.10
N GLY A 263 -29.64 -16.81 16.52
CA GLY A 263 -29.22 -17.47 15.29
C GLY A 263 -29.25 -16.53 14.08
N HIS A 264 -30.21 -15.61 14.02
CA HIS A 264 -30.31 -14.63 12.94
C HIS A 264 -29.20 -13.58 13.07
N ALA A 265 -28.97 -13.05 14.27
CA ALA A 265 -27.91 -12.08 14.55
C ALA A 265 -26.51 -12.60 14.20
N ALA A 266 -26.22 -13.87 14.49
CA ALA A 266 -24.94 -14.48 14.11
C ALA A 266 -24.77 -14.53 12.58
N ALA A 267 -25.82 -14.91 11.84
CA ALA A 267 -25.79 -14.91 10.38
C ALA A 267 -25.65 -13.49 9.80
N THR A 268 -26.37 -12.50 10.36
CA THR A 268 -26.28 -11.09 9.98
C THR A 268 -24.87 -10.54 10.19
N LEU A 269 -24.20 -10.86 11.30
CA LEU A 269 -22.83 -10.44 11.57
C LEU A 269 -21.83 -11.04 10.57
N VAL A 270 -22.00 -12.30 10.19
CA VAL A 270 -21.20 -12.94 9.13
C VAL A 270 -21.45 -12.27 7.78
N ALA A 271 -22.71 -11.95 7.44
CA ALA A 271 -23.04 -11.24 6.21
C ALA A 271 -22.41 -9.84 6.16
N LEU A 272 -22.45 -9.10 7.27
CA LEU A 272 -21.79 -7.80 7.42
C LEU A 272 -20.27 -7.90 7.31
N GLU A 273 -19.64 -8.96 7.81
CA GLU A 273 -18.20 -9.19 7.66
C GLU A 273 -17.81 -9.53 6.23
N ILE A 274 -18.60 -10.35 5.53
CA ILE A 274 -18.43 -10.58 4.09
C ILE A 274 -18.55 -9.26 3.30
N GLY A 275 -19.49 -8.40 3.70
CA GLY A 275 -19.68 -7.06 3.13
C GLY A 275 -18.63 -6.01 3.56
N GLY A 276 -17.71 -6.35 4.47
CA GLY A 276 -16.67 -5.44 4.96
C GLY A 276 -17.14 -4.36 5.93
N PHE A 277 -18.32 -4.54 6.53
CA PHE A 277 -18.93 -3.62 7.50
C PHE A 277 -18.70 -4.02 8.97
N ALA A 278 -18.33 -5.27 9.22
CA ALA A 278 -17.97 -5.75 10.55
C ALA A 278 -16.74 -6.66 10.48
N LYS A 279 -16.09 -6.89 11.61
CA LYS A 279 -15.00 -7.86 11.72
C LYS A 279 -15.09 -8.65 13.01
N GLN A 280 -14.91 -9.97 12.91
CA GLN A 280 -14.83 -10.84 14.07
C GLN A 280 -13.43 -10.78 14.71
N LEU A 281 -13.43 -10.72 16.04
CA LEU A 281 -12.26 -10.76 16.90
C LEU A 281 -12.32 -11.98 17.83
N ALA A 282 -11.20 -12.29 18.48
CA ALA A 282 -11.13 -13.38 19.45
C ALA A 282 -12.15 -13.17 20.60
N GLY A 283 -12.67 -14.28 21.12
CA GLY A 283 -13.62 -14.26 22.23
C GLY A 283 -15.03 -13.80 21.85
N GLN A 284 -15.50 -14.13 20.65
CA GLN A 284 -16.85 -13.83 20.15
C GLN A 284 -17.17 -12.33 20.18
N ARG A 285 -16.17 -11.50 19.87
CA ARG A 285 -16.31 -10.05 19.80
C ARG A 285 -16.36 -9.58 18.36
N TRP A 286 -17.10 -8.52 18.13
CA TRP A 286 -17.25 -7.88 16.83
C TRP A 286 -16.99 -6.39 16.97
N VAL A 287 -16.41 -5.79 15.93
CA VAL A 287 -16.20 -4.35 15.83
C VAL A 287 -16.76 -3.87 14.50
N LEU A 288 -17.34 -2.66 14.49
CA LEU A 288 -17.72 -2.01 13.25
C LEU A 288 -16.44 -1.77 12.45
N THR A 289 -16.41 -2.22 11.21
CA THR A 289 -15.43 -1.72 10.26
C THR A 289 -16.12 -0.68 9.43
N THR A 290 -15.50 0.49 9.30
CA THR A 290 -15.92 1.36 8.20
C THR A 290 -15.71 0.55 6.91
N PRO A 291 -16.76 0.29 6.10
CA PRO A 291 -16.51 -0.10 4.71
C PRO A 291 -15.56 0.95 4.17
N ARG A 292 -14.55 0.59 3.37
CA ARG A 292 -13.55 1.53 2.83
C ARG A 292 -14.27 2.75 2.24
N ALA A 293 -14.44 3.79 3.03
CA ALA A 293 -15.34 4.90 2.74
C ALA A 293 -14.48 6.12 2.55
N ARG A 294 -14.58 6.63 1.33
CA ARG A 294 -14.26 8.00 0.95
C ARG A 294 -14.63 8.96 2.09
N ARG A 295 -13.73 9.90 2.40
CA ARG A 295 -14.15 11.20 2.91
C ARG A 295 -13.40 12.29 2.17
N GLY A 296 -14.20 13.23 1.64
CA GLY A 296 -13.86 14.61 1.30
C GLY A 296 -12.90 14.77 0.15
#